data_AF-A0A524NVF4-F1
#
_entry.id   AF-A0A524NVF4-F1
#
_cell.length_a   1.000
_cell.length_b   1.000
_cell.length_c   1.000
_cell.angle_alpha   90.00
_cell.angle_beta   90.00
_cell.angle_gamma   90.00
#
_symmetry.space_group_name_H-M   'P 1'
#
loop_
_entity.id
_entity.type
_entity.pdbx_description
1 polymer ?
#
loop_
_entity_poly.entity_id
_entity_poly.type
_entity_poly.pdbx_seq_one_letter_code
_entity_poly.pdbx_strand_id
1 'polypeptide(L)'
;MHTLIKTGYRYVLLFLALALISLISCEQKSAESATIRGVYGNPKPFWEKELSLRDLGVNAIFVHSGSIDHDILNKARSEGLMVFAEFATLNGKNYVEMHPEAWAINEKGEKV
;
A
#
# COMPACT_ATOMS: atom_id res chain seq x y z
N MET A 1 34.02 22.10 48.20
CA MET A 1 34.48 22.33 46.81
C MET A 1 34.35 21.09 45.92
N HIS A 2 34.72 19.89 46.38
CA HIS A 2 34.61 18.64 45.58
C HIS A 2 33.18 18.20 45.21
N THR A 3 32.17 18.49 46.04
CA THR A 3 30.78 18.06 45.79
C THR A 3 30.15 18.85 44.64
N LEU A 4 30.43 20.16 44.54
CA LEU A 4 29.89 21.06 43.51
C LEU A 4 30.37 20.66 42.10
N ILE A 5 31.62 20.21 41.99
CA ILE A 5 32.26 19.78 40.72
C ILE A 5 31.65 18.46 40.22
N LYS A 6 31.31 17.54 41.13
CA LYS A 6 30.65 16.26 40.78
C LYS A 6 29.22 16.46 40.28
N THR A 7 28.48 17.41 40.84
CA THR A 7 27.12 17.72 40.39
C THR A 7 27.13 18.34 38.99
N GLY A 8 28.09 19.25 38.71
CA GLY A 8 28.27 19.81 37.37
C GLY A 8 28.56 18.75 36.30
N TYR A 9 29.44 17.78 36.60
CA TYR A 9 29.75 16.68 35.68
C TYR A 9 28.53 15.79 35.38
N ARG A 10 27.65 15.57 36.37
CA ARG A 10 26.40 14.81 36.17
C ARG A 10 25.45 15.51 35.21
N TYR A 11 25.28 16.83 35.32
CA TYR A 11 24.42 17.58 34.41
C TYR A 11 24.98 17.65 32.99
N VAL A 12 26.31 17.77 32.82
CA VAL A 12 26.96 17.73 31.50
C VAL A 12 26.76 16.37 30.82
N LEU A 13 26.94 15.26 31.56
CA LEU A 13 26.68 13.91 31.03
C LEU A 13 25.22 13.72 30.63
N LEU A 14 24.28 14.25 31.43
CA LEU A 14 22.85 14.17 31.14
C LEU A 14 22.46 14.99 29.90
N PHE A 15 23.08 16.15 29.72
CA PHE A 15 22.91 16.98 28.52
C PHE A 15 23.46 16.32 27.26
N LEU A 16 24.64 15.68 27.36
CA LEU A 16 25.26 14.94 26.26
C LEU A 16 24.43 13.72 25.84
N ALA A 17 23.89 12.99 26.82
CA ALA A 17 22.99 11.86 26.54
C ALA A 17 21.70 12.32 25.83
N LEU A 18 21.12 13.44 26.27
CA LEU A 18 19.92 14.02 25.66
C LEU A 18 20.18 14.53 24.23
N ALA A 19 21.37 15.09 23.98
CA ALA A 19 21.82 15.52 22.66
C ALA A 19 22.03 14.33 21.69
N LEU A 20 22.58 13.21 22.18
CA LEU A 20 22.69 11.99 21.37
C LEU A 20 21.31 11.41 21.01
N ILE A 21 20.35 11.44 21.94
CA ILE A 21 19.00 10.92 21.68
C ILE A 21 18.28 11.77 20.61
N SER A 22 18.54 13.08 20.57
CA SER A 22 17.93 13.97 19.57
C SER A 22 18.50 13.77 18.16
N LEU A 23 19.74 13.29 18.03
CA LEU A 23 20.36 12.90 16.74
C LEU A 23 19.84 11.56 16.20
N ILE A 24 19.20 10.73 17.05
CA ILE A 24 18.55 9.47 16.63
C ILE A 24 17.11 9.74 16.18
N SER A 25 16.70 11.01 16.03
CA SER A 25 15.42 11.34 15.42
C SER A 25 15.37 10.73 14.02
N CYS A 26 14.58 9.66 13.90
CA CYS A 26 14.38 8.93 12.68
C CYS A 26 13.79 9.89 11.64
N GLU A 27 14.58 10.20 10.61
CA GLU A 27 14.08 10.94 9.46
C GLU A 27 12.96 10.10 8.85
N GLN A 28 11.71 10.51 9.08
CA GLN A 28 10.58 9.99 8.34
C GLN A 28 10.80 10.43 6.90
N LYS A 29 11.43 9.56 6.12
CA LYS A 29 11.62 9.73 4.69
C LYS A 29 10.25 10.09 4.14
N SER A 30 10.09 11.37 3.80
CA SER A 30 8.85 11.87 3.21
C SER A 30 8.53 10.91 2.09
N ALA A 31 7.32 10.34 2.13
CA ALA A 31 6.86 9.47 1.07
C ALA A 31 6.75 10.35 -0.17
N GLU A 32 7.88 10.48 -0.88
CA GLU A 32 7.93 11.01 -2.23
C GLU A 32 6.80 10.28 -2.95
N SER A 33 5.83 11.05 -3.49
CA SER A 33 4.65 10.50 -4.11
C SER A 33 5.10 9.78 -5.38
N ALA A 34 5.53 8.53 -5.21
CA ALA A 34 6.05 7.73 -6.28
C ALA A 34 4.92 7.55 -7.29
N THR A 35 5.16 7.91 -8.55
CA THR A 35 4.19 7.71 -9.62
C THR A 35 3.78 6.25 -9.66
N ILE A 36 2.47 5.99 -9.53
CA ILE A 36 1.93 4.64 -9.60
C ILE A 36 1.91 4.21 -11.07
N ARG A 37 2.67 3.15 -11.37
CA ARG A 37 2.71 2.47 -12.67
C ARG A 37 2.12 1.08 -12.45
N GLY A 38 0.80 1.00 -12.58
CA GLY A 38 0.05 -0.20 -12.24
C GLY A 38 -0.43 -1.00 -13.45
N VAL A 39 -0.66 -2.29 -13.22
CA VAL A 39 -1.39 -3.17 -14.15
C VAL A 39 -2.76 -3.52 -13.59
N TYR A 40 -3.75 -3.65 -14.46
CA TYR A 40 -5.13 -4.02 -14.09
C TYR A 40 -5.42 -5.47 -14.47
N GLY A 41 -6.03 -6.21 -13.55
CA GLY A 41 -6.36 -7.63 -13.71
C GLY A 41 -5.41 -8.56 -12.95
N ASN A 42 -5.55 -9.87 -13.18
CA ASN A 42 -4.80 -10.88 -12.44
C ASN A 42 -3.31 -10.89 -12.83
N PRO A 43 -2.36 -10.67 -11.90
CA PRO A 43 -0.92 -10.63 -12.19
C PRO A 43 -0.29 -12.02 -12.38
N LYS A 44 -1.00 -13.09 -12.04
CA LYS A 44 -0.49 -14.48 -12.04
C LYS A 44 0.17 -14.91 -13.36
N PRO A 45 -0.34 -14.58 -14.56
CA PRO A 45 0.29 -14.96 -15.82
C PRO A 45 1.71 -14.39 -16.02
N PHE A 46 2.06 -13.27 -15.38
CA PHE A 46 3.44 -12.76 -15.39
C PHE A 46 4.34 -13.63 -14.52
N TRP A 47 3.90 -13.93 -13.30
CA TRP A 47 4.66 -14.74 -12.36
C TRP A 47 4.85 -16.18 -12.81
N GLU A 48 3.86 -16.78 -13.46
CA GLU A 48 3.96 -18.13 -14.06
C GLU A 48 5.01 -18.20 -15.18
N LYS A 49 5.30 -17.07 -15.82
CA LYS A 49 6.37 -16.93 -16.83
C LYS A 49 7.69 -16.46 -16.22
N GLU A 50 7.80 -16.48 -14.90
CA GLU A 50 8.96 -16.01 -14.15
C GLU A 50 9.30 -14.53 -14.42
N LEU A 51 8.31 -13.74 -14.87
CA LEU A 51 8.47 -12.31 -15.09
C LEU A 51 8.19 -11.53 -13.81
N SER A 52 9.17 -10.75 -13.38
CA SER A 52 9.05 -9.78 -12.29
C SER A 52 8.31 -8.53 -12.80
N LEU A 53 7.22 -8.14 -12.14
CA LEU A 53 6.51 -6.91 -12.50
C LEU A 53 7.40 -5.68 -12.24
N ARG A 54 8.23 -5.75 -11.20
CA ARG A 54 9.22 -4.71 -10.89
C ARG A 54 10.21 -4.50 -12.04
N ASP A 55 10.68 -5.58 -12.66
CA ASP A 55 11.64 -5.50 -13.77
C ASP A 55 11.00 -4.92 -15.03
N LEU A 56 9.69 -5.04 -15.15
CA LEU A 56 8.86 -4.37 -16.17
C LEU A 56 8.53 -2.91 -15.81
N GLY A 57 9.06 -2.39 -14.70
CA GLY A 57 8.83 -1.03 -14.23
C GLY A 57 7.49 -0.81 -13.53
N VAL A 58 6.73 -1.88 -13.26
CA VAL A 58 5.45 -1.84 -12.56
C VAL A 58 5.69 -1.79 -11.05
N ASN A 59 4.94 -0.95 -10.34
CA ASN A 59 5.01 -0.82 -8.88
C ASN A 59 3.66 -1.02 -8.19
N ALA A 60 2.61 -1.35 -8.93
CA ALA A 60 1.29 -1.60 -8.38
C ALA A 60 0.47 -2.61 -9.20
N ILE A 61 -0.46 -3.28 -8.52
CA ILE A 61 -1.47 -4.15 -9.16
C ILE A 61 -2.86 -3.71 -8.71
N PHE A 62 -3.80 -3.69 -9.66
CA PHE A 62 -5.23 -3.44 -9.43
C PHE A 62 -5.98 -4.73 -9.72
N VAL A 63 -6.45 -5.40 -8.67
CA VAL A 63 -7.02 -6.76 -8.75
C VAL A 63 -8.44 -6.77 -8.20
N HIS A 64 -9.30 -7.62 -8.78
CA HIS A 64 -10.62 -7.85 -8.22
C HIS A 64 -10.51 -8.37 -6.79
N SER A 65 -11.26 -7.79 -5.86
CA SER A 65 -11.23 -8.13 -4.42
C SER A 65 -11.38 -9.62 -4.15
N GLY A 66 -12.28 -10.30 -4.86
CA GLY A 66 -12.49 -11.74 -4.74
C GLY A 66 -11.33 -12.62 -5.26
N SER A 67 -10.34 -12.04 -5.93
CA SER A 67 -9.12 -12.74 -6.35
C SER A 67 -7.95 -12.59 -5.38
N ILE A 68 -8.08 -11.77 -4.34
CA ILE A 68 -7.00 -11.53 -3.37
C ILE A 68 -6.88 -12.73 -2.44
N ASP A 69 -5.71 -13.35 -2.43
CA ASP A 69 -5.33 -14.41 -1.49
C ASP A 69 -3.93 -14.15 -0.90
N HIS A 70 -3.49 -15.04 -0.01
CA HIS A 70 -2.17 -14.94 0.61
C HIS A 70 -1.03 -15.01 -0.41
N ASP A 71 -1.18 -15.78 -1.48
CA ASP A 71 -0.12 -15.99 -2.47
C ASP A 71 0.13 -14.72 -3.29
N ILE A 72 -0.94 -14.07 -3.76
CA ILE A 72 -0.87 -12.77 -4.44
C ILE A 72 -0.23 -11.73 -3.53
N LEU A 73 -0.65 -11.64 -2.26
CA LEU A 73 -0.11 -10.65 -1.33
C LEU A 73 1.37 -10.89 -1.02
N ASN A 74 1.76 -12.14 -0.81
CA ASN A 74 3.15 -12.50 -0.53
C ASN A 74 4.04 -12.20 -1.73
N LYS A 75 3.60 -12.57 -2.94
CA LYS A 75 4.35 -12.33 -4.16
C LYS A 75 4.45 -10.83 -4.47
N ALA A 76 3.35 -10.08 -4.37
CA ALA A 76 3.35 -8.63 -4.55
C ALA A 76 4.28 -7.94 -3.54
N ARG A 77 4.24 -8.34 -2.27
CA ARG A 77 5.14 -7.82 -1.23
C ARG A 77 6.61 -8.13 -1.54
N SER A 78 6.91 -9.34 -2.01
CA SER A 78 8.29 -9.73 -2.37
C SER A 78 8.87 -8.88 -3.50
N GLU A 79 8.01 -8.34 -4.37
CA GLU A 79 8.39 -7.46 -5.49
C GLU A 79 8.29 -5.97 -5.13
N GLY A 80 7.83 -5.63 -3.91
CA GLY A 80 7.65 -4.24 -3.47
C GLY A 80 6.47 -3.53 -4.14
N LEU A 81 5.46 -4.29 -4.58
CA LEU A 81 4.27 -3.76 -5.26
C LEU A 81 3.22 -3.28 -4.26
N MET A 82 2.52 -2.20 -4.62
CA MET A 82 1.25 -1.81 -3.99
C MET A 82 0.11 -2.67 -4.53
N VAL A 83 -0.82 -3.07 -3.66
CA VAL A 83 -2.01 -3.85 -4.04
C VAL A 83 -3.25 -3.01 -3.84
N PHE A 84 -3.98 -2.77 -4.93
CA PHE A 84 -5.26 -2.06 -4.93
C PHE A 84 -6.38 -3.05 -5.22
N ALA A 85 -7.39 -3.08 -4.34
CA ALA A 85 -8.55 -3.96 -4.48
C ALA A 85 -9.68 -3.23 -5.22
N GLU A 86 -10.18 -3.86 -6.27
CA GLU A 86 -11.39 -3.46 -6.99
C GLU A 86 -12.61 -4.14 -6.37
N PHE A 87 -13.63 -3.34 -6.04
CA PHE A 87 -14.94 -3.81 -5.61
C PHE A 87 -15.95 -3.52 -6.70
N ALA A 88 -16.27 -4.53 -7.51
CA ALA A 88 -17.12 -4.39 -8.69
C ALA A 88 -18.62 -4.33 -8.33
N THR A 89 -19.01 -3.29 -7.59
CA THR A 89 -20.35 -3.12 -6.99
C THR A 89 -21.49 -3.11 -8.02
N LEU A 90 -21.22 -2.71 -9.26
CA LEU A 90 -22.21 -2.58 -10.33
C LEU A 90 -22.12 -3.68 -11.40
N ASN A 91 -21.13 -4.58 -11.34
CA ASN A 91 -20.96 -5.66 -12.32
C ASN A 91 -21.74 -6.94 -11.98
N GLY A 92 -22.53 -6.93 -10.89
CA GLY A 92 -23.28 -8.08 -10.43
C GLY A 92 -24.64 -8.20 -11.10
N LYS A 93 -24.73 -9.00 -12.18
CA LYS A 93 -26.03 -9.39 -12.77
C LYS A 93 -26.99 -9.96 -11.72
N ASN A 94 -26.45 -10.66 -10.72
CA ASN A 94 -27.23 -11.29 -9.67
C ASN A 94 -27.92 -10.28 -8.74
N TYR A 95 -27.41 -9.05 -8.60
CA TYR A 95 -28.06 -8.04 -7.76
C TYR A 95 -29.39 -7.59 -8.38
N VAL A 96 -29.37 -7.32 -9.68
CA VAL A 96 -30.54 -6.85 -10.42
C VAL A 96 -31.60 -7.94 -10.66
N GLU A 97 -31.27 -9.21 -10.43
CA GLU A 97 -32.25 -10.31 -10.39
C GLU A 97 -33.21 -10.16 -9.19
N MET A 98 -32.72 -9.72 -8.03
CA MET A 98 -33.54 -9.44 -6.84
C MET A 98 -34.00 -7.98 -6.76
N HIS A 99 -33.28 -7.07 -7.44
CA HIS A 99 -33.53 -5.63 -7.48
C HIS A 99 -33.67 -5.12 -8.94
N PRO A 100 -34.75 -5.50 -9.64
CA PRO A 100 -34.93 -5.16 -11.06
C PRO A 100 -35.03 -3.65 -11.33
N GLU A 101 -35.34 -2.84 -10.32
CA GLU A 101 -35.32 -1.38 -10.36
C GLU A 101 -33.91 -0.79 -10.55
N ALA A 102 -32.86 -1.54 -10.21
CA ALA A 102 -31.47 -1.13 -10.36
C ALA A 102 -30.88 -1.49 -11.73
N TRP A 103 -31.66 -2.09 -12.65
CA TRP A 103 -31.19 -2.48 -13.97
C TRP A 103 -30.89 -1.25 -14.85
N ALA A 104 -29.73 -1.24 -15.50
CA ALA A 104 -29.34 -0.14 -16.38
C ALA A 104 -30.30 -0.01 -17.58
N ILE A 105 -30.65 1.22 -17.94
CA ILE A 105 -31.53 1.50 -19.08
C ILE A 105 -30.78 2.27 -20.18
N ASN A 106 -31.14 2.02 -21.43
CA ASN A 106 -30.67 2.81 -22.57
C ASN A 106 -31.46 4.12 -22.73
N GLU A 107 -31.16 4.88 -23.77
CA GLU A 107 -31.81 6.15 -24.09
C GLU A 107 -33.31 6.04 -24.41
N LYS A 108 -33.81 4.83 -24.65
CA LYS A 108 -35.22 4.53 -24.93
C LYS A 108 -35.97 3.98 -23.71
N GLY A 109 -35.29 3.79 -22.59
CA GLY A 109 -35.85 3.18 -21.37
C GLY A 109 -35.87 1.66 -21.35
N GLU A 110 -35.14 1.00 -22.26
CA GLU A 110 -35.04 -0.46 -22.35
C GLU A 110 -33.86 -0.96 -21.52
N LYS A 111 -34.00 -2.14 -20.90
CA LYS A 111 -32.94 -2.81 -20.11
C LYS A 111 -31.75 -3.21 -21.01
N VAL A 112 -30.51 -2.99 -20.52
CA VAL A 112 -29.25 -3.35 -21.22
C VAL A 112 -28.36 -4.31 -20.44
#